data_AF-I6ZWK1-F1
#
_entry.id   AF-I6ZWK1-F1
#
_cell.length_a   1.000
_cell.length_b   1.000
_cell.length_c   1.000
_cell.angle_alpha   90.00
_cell.angle_beta   90.00
_cell.angle_gamma   90.00
#
_symmetry.space_group_name_H-M   'P 1'
#
loop_
_entity.id
_entity.type
_entity.pdbx_description
1 polymer ?
#
loop_
_entity_poly.entity_id
_entity_poly.type
_entity_poly.pdbx_seq_one_letter_code
_entity_poly.pdbx_strand_id
1 'polypeptide(L)'
;MHHKSTVKKTFKVVFFFIQALVFISGVGGSIVGTTVYLTAHELLQIPEKVLVISYLLSILEVLSAILGYTALVSRRKLRMLVYVLITLILMNTQAMMAVKGWTIYERSRAWGDWRWSSLTENQRSFVQTKFKCCGFSNPTDRSGPNCGGGKGCADVVYKLSRNVSVLMQRILMFLFFFESVGIGILSMLRLRK
;
A
#
# COMPACT_ATOMS: atom_id res chain seq x y z
N MET A 1 33.46 -20.02 -22.56
CA MET A 1 33.45 -18.71 -21.84
C MET A 1 32.24 -17.81 -22.17
N HIS A 2 31.65 -17.87 -23.37
CA HIS A 2 30.52 -17.01 -23.77
C HIS A 2 29.27 -17.10 -22.87
N HIS A 3 28.90 -18.29 -22.41
CA HIS A 3 27.69 -18.51 -21.63
C HIS A 3 27.68 -17.79 -20.26
N LYS A 4 28.85 -17.68 -19.58
CA LYS A 4 28.98 -16.97 -18.29
C LYS A 4 28.73 -15.46 -18.41
N SER A 5 29.07 -14.86 -19.55
CA SER A 5 28.85 -13.42 -19.81
C SER A 5 27.37 -13.10 -20.01
N THR A 6 26.65 -13.96 -20.74
CA THR A 6 25.22 -13.80 -21.01
C THR A 6 24.38 -13.87 -19.73
N VAL A 7 24.61 -14.87 -18.88
CA VAL A 7 23.86 -15.04 -17.62
C VAL A 7 23.99 -13.82 -16.69
N LYS A 8 25.20 -13.25 -16.59
CA LYS A 8 25.43 -12.04 -15.79
C LYS A 8 24.69 -10.82 -16.33
N LYS A 9 24.60 -10.67 -17.66
CA LYS A 9 23.84 -9.59 -18.30
C LYS A 9 22.35 -9.75 -18.01
N THR A 10 21.80 -10.97 -18.14
CA THR A 10 20.40 -11.26 -17.84
C THR A 10 20.03 -10.89 -16.40
N PHE A 11 20.81 -11.32 -15.42
CA PHE A 11 20.56 -10.97 -14.01
C PHE A 11 20.58 -9.46 -13.74
N LYS A 12 21.47 -8.71 -14.40
CA LYS A 12 21.48 -7.24 -14.28
C LYS A 12 20.21 -6.61 -14.85
N VAL A 13 19.76 -7.07 -16.02
CA VAL A 13 18.53 -6.57 -16.64
C VAL A 13 17.32 -6.84 -15.74
N VAL A 14 17.20 -8.06 -15.23
CA VAL A 14 16.12 -8.43 -14.27
C VAL A 14 16.20 -7.57 -13.01
N PHE A 15 17.38 -7.35 -12.45
CA PHE A 15 17.55 -6.49 -11.29
C PHE A 15 17.10 -5.05 -11.57
N PHE A 16 17.50 -4.47 -12.71
CA PHE A 16 17.07 -3.12 -13.09
C PHE A 16 15.56 -3.02 -13.29
N PHE A 17 14.94 -4.06 -13.84
CA PHE A 17 13.48 -4.13 -13.97
C PHE A 17 12.80 -4.16 -12.59
N ILE A 18 13.31 -4.96 -11.64
CA ILE A 18 12.81 -4.98 -10.26
C ILE A 18 12.93 -3.60 -9.61
N GLN A 19 14.08 -2.94 -9.71
CA GLN A 19 14.26 -1.60 -9.12
C GLN A 19 13.33 -0.56 -9.76
N ALA A 20 13.05 -0.67 -11.07
CA ALA A 20 12.10 0.20 -11.74
C ALA A 20 10.68 0.00 -11.20
N LEU A 21 10.25 -1.25 -10.99
CA LEU A 21 8.94 -1.56 -10.42
C LEU A 21 8.79 -1.01 -8.99
N VAL A 22 9.80 -1.19 -8.13
CA VAL A 22 9.80 -0.65 -6.76
C VAL A 22 9.81 0.89 -6.75
N PHE A 23 10.54 1.51 -7.69
CA PHE A 23 10.51 2.96 -7.83
C PHE A 23 9.12 3.47 -8.24
N ILE A 24 8.50 2.83 -9.24
CA ILE A 24 7.17 3.19 -9.74
C ILE A 24 6.12 2.95 -8.65
N SER A 25 6.22 1.87 -7.86
CA SER A 25 5.31 1.62 -6.75
C SER A 25 5.41 2.71 -5.68
N GLY A 26 6.63 3.15 -5.34
CA GLY A 26 6.82 4.19 -4.33
C GLY A 26 6.25 5.54 -4.78
N VAL A 27 6.55 5.95 -6.02
CA VAL A 27 5.99 7.20 -6.58
C VAL A 27 4.47 7.10 -6.74
N GLY A 28 3.97 6.00 -7.31
CA GLY A 28 2.55 5.77 -7.52
C GLY A 28 1.77 5.69 -6.20
N GLY A 29 2.32 5.02 -5.19
CA GLY A 29 1.75 4.92 -3.85
C GLY A 29 1.64 6.29 -3.16
N SER A 30 2.66 7.14 -3.32
CA SER A 30 2.64 8.51 -2.81
C SER A 30 1.54 9.35 -3.48
N ILE A 31 1.44 9.29 -4.82
CA ILE A 31 0.39 10.00 -5.57
C ILE A 31 -1.00 9.52 -5.13
N VAL A 32 -1.25 8.21 -5.14
CA VAL A 32 -2.53 7.63 -4.75
C VAL A 32 -2.88 7.99 -3.30
N GLY A 33 -1.93 7.86 -2.37
CA GLY A 33 -2.14 8.21 -0.97
C GLY A 33 -2.50 9.68 -0.79
N THR A 34 -1.81 10.58 -1.51
CA THR A 34 -2.08 12.02 -1.50
C THR A 34 -3.45 12.33 -2.08
N THR A 35 -3.78 11.79 -3.25
CA THR A 35 -5.07 12.01 -3.92
C THR A 35 -6.23 11.52 -3.05
N VAL A 36 -6.10 10.34 -2.45
CA VAL A 36 -7.13 9.80 -1.53
C VAL A 36 -7.29 10.70 -0.33
N TYR A 37 -6.20 11.18 0.27
CA TYR A 37 -6.26 12.07 1.41
C TYR A 37 -6.93 13.41 1.04
N LEU A 38 -6.46 14.09 -0.01
CA LEU A 38 -7.04 15.38 -0.42
C LEU A 38 -8.52 15.27 -0.82
N THR A 39 -8.92 14.15 -1.45
CA THR A 39 -10.31 13.98 -1.92
C THR A 39 -11.26 13.53 -0.81
N ALA A 40 -10.77 12.76 0.16
CA ALA A 40 -11.64 12.06 1.11
C ALA A 40 -11.40 12.42 2.57
N HIS A 41 -10.36 13.19 2.91
CA HIS A 41 -10.08 13.55 4.31
C HIS A 41 -11.20 14.38 4.94
N GLU A 42 -11.77 15.36 4.25
CA GLU A 42 -12.87 16.17 4.80
C GLU A 42 -14.13 15.34 5.06
N LEU A 43 -14.43 14.39 4.18
CA LEU A 43 -15.62 13.55 4.26
C LEU A 43 -15.46 12.42 5.29
N LEU A 44 -14.31 11.73 5.26
CA LEU A 44 -14.07 10.52 6.03
C LEU A 44 -13.26 10.76 7.31
N GLN A 45 -12.74 11.98 7.53
CA GLN A 45 -11.80 12.31 8.61
C GLN A 45 -10.71 11.26 8.75
N ILE A 46 -10.06 10.93 7.62
CA ILE A 46 -8.98 9.96 7.58
C ILE A 46 -7.87 10.46 8.51
N PRO A 47 -7.46 9.69 9.54
CA PRO A 47 -6.46 10.15 10.47
C PRO A 47 -5.13 10.39 9.74
N GLU A 48 -4.50 11.53 10.01
CA GLU A 48 -3.21 11.94 9.41
C GLU A 48 -2.13 10.86 9.53
N LYS A 49 -2.17 10.08 10.60
CA LYS A 49 -1.27 8.94 10.83
C LYS A 49 -1.25 7.95 9.65
N VAL A 50 -2.38 7.72 8.99
CA VAL A 50 -2.47 6.82 7.84
C VAL A 50 -1.71 7.39 6.64
N LEU A 51 -1.83 8.70 6.40
CA LEU A 51 -1.09 9.39 5.35
C LEU A 51 0.42 9.35 5.63
N VAL A 52 0.83 9.62 6.88
CA VAL A 52 2.24 9.57 7.29
C VAL A 52 2.84 8.17 7.06
N ILE A 53 2.11 7.11 7.40
CA ILE A 53 2.55 5.72 7.13
C ILE A 53 2.68 5.47 5.63
N SER A 54 1.71 5.91 4.83
CA SER A 54 1.75 5.78 3.36
C SER A 54 2.96 6.47 2.75
N TYR A 55 3.29 7.68 3.22
CA TYR A 55 4.48 8.41 2.75
C TYR A 55 5.78 7.75 3.21
N LEU A 56 5.86 7.29 4.45
CA LEU A 56 7.04 6.59 4.96
C LEU A 56 7.36 5.37 4.08
N LEU A 57 6.36 4.56 3.75
CA LEU A 57 6.53 3.42 2.86
C LEU A 57 7.01 3.84 1.47
N SER A 58 6.33 4.84 0.88
CA SER A 58 6.64 5.35 -0.46
C SER A 58 8.08 5.89 -0.56
N ILE A 59 8.53 6.61 0.46
CA ILE A 59 9.90 7.14 0.53
C ILE A 59 10.91 6.00 0.66
N LEU A 60 10.63 5.01 1.51
CA LEU A 60 11.51 3.84 1.67
C LEU A 60 11.63 3.05 0.36
N GLU A 61 10.54 2.87 -0.39
CA GLU A 61 10.55 2.22 -1.71
C GLU A 61 11.41 2.98 -2.71
N VAL A 62 11.22 4.30 -2.83
CA VAL A 62 12.02 5.15 -3.72
C VAL A 62 13.50 5.14 -3.34
N LEU A 63 13.81 5.26 -2.05
CA LEU A 63 15.19 5.21 -1.55
C LEU A 63 15.82 3.85 -1.82
N SER A 64 15.09 2.76 -1.54
CA SER A 64 15.54 1.40 -1.82
C SER A 64 15.87 1.22 -3.30
N ALA A 65 15.01 1.70 -4.20
CA ALA A 65 15.22 1.61 -5.64
C ALA A 65 16.48 2.37 -6.10
N ILE A 66 16.63 3.64 -5.70
CA ILE A 66 17.79 4.48 -6.04
C ILE A 66 19.09 3.84 -5.50
N LEU A 67 19.06 3.37 -4.25
CA LEU A 67 20.20 2.69 -3.64
C LEU A 67 20.52 1.38 -4.34
N GLY A 68 19.51 0.64 -4.81
CA GLY A 68 19.69 -0.57 -5.61
C GLY A 68 20.46 -0.30 -6.91
N TYR A 69 20.04 0.73 -7.67
CA TYR A 69 20.76 1.17 -8.88
C TYR A 69 22.22 1.53 -8.57
N THR A 70 22.44 2.37 -7.56
CA THR A 70 23.79 2.83 -7.21
C THR A 70 24.67 1.71 -6.64
N ALA A 71 24.09 0.78 -5.89
CA ALA A 71 24.77 -0.39 -5.32
C ALA A 71 25.22 -1.36 -6.41
N LEU A 72 24.44 -1.55 -7.49
CA LEU A 72 24.84 -2.42 -8.60
C LEU A 72 26.05 -1.87 -9.37
N VAL A 73 26.11 -0.55 -9.56
CA VAL A 73 27.21 0.10 -10.31
C VAL A 73 28.46 0.31 -9.44
N SER A 74 28.30 0.53 -8.13
CA SER A 74 29.43 0.88 -7.25
C SER A 74 30.37 -0.30 -6.97
N ARG A 75 31.66 -0.04 -6.79
CA ARG A 75 32.60 -1.06 -6.26
C ARG A 75 32.65 -1.12 -4.73
N ARG A 76 32.08 -0.13 -4.03
CA ARG A 76 32.19 0.02 -2.56
C ARG A 76 31.22 -0.92 -1.84
N LYS A 77 31.75 -1.79 -0.97
CA LYS A 77 30.95 -2.72 -0.14
C LYS A 77 29.93 -1.98 0.75
N LEU A 78 30.29 -0.80 1.26
CA LEU A 78 29.42 0.02 2.09
C LEU A 78 28.08 0.36 1.43
N ARG A 79 28.07 0.73 0.13
CA ARG A 79 26.82 1.07 -0.57
C ARG A 79 25.88 -0.13 -0.69
N MET A 80 26.43 -1.34 -0.85
CA MET A 80 25.63 -2.55 -0.86
C MET A 80 25.04 -2.86 0.51
N LEU A 81 25.85 -2.72 1.56
CA LEU A 81 25.39 -2.93 2.93
C LEU A 81 24.24 -1.96 3.26
N VAL A 82 24.39 -0.69 2.91
CA VAL A 82 23.33 0.32 3.08
C VAL A 82 22.06 -0.05 2.30
N TYR A 83 22.19 -0.47 1.04
CA TYR A 83 21.05 -0.94 0.25
C TYR A 83 20.34 -2.15 0.89
N VAL A 84 21.10 -3.16 1.31
CA VAL A 84 20.53 -4.37 1.94
C VAL A 84 19.82 -4.02 3.24
N LEU A 85 20.42 -3.18 4.09
CA LEU A 85 19.80 -2.76 5.35
C LEU A 85 18.48 -2.01 5.12
N ILE A 86 18.46 -1.03 4.21
CA ILE A 86 17.25 -0.26 3.91
C ILE A 86 16.16 -1.15 3.30
N THR A 87 16.54 -2.04 2.37
CA THR A 87 15.58 -2.99 1.77
C THR A 87 15.01 -3.94 2.82
N LEU A 88 15.83 -4.42 3.77
CA LEU A 88 15.33 -5.26 4.87
C LEU A 88 14.36 -4.50 5.79
N ILE A 89 14.63 -3.24 6.11
CA ILE A 89 13.71 -2.41 6.91
C ILE A 89 12.38 -2.24 6.16
N LEU A 90 12.43 -1.96 4.86
CA LEU A 90 11.26 -1.84 4.00
C LEU A 90 10.44 -3.13 3.99
N MET A 91 11.07 -4.27 3.70
CA MET A 91 10.45 -5.60 3.70
C MET A 91 9.78 -5.92 5.04
N ASN A 92 10.44 -5.65 6.17
CA ASN A 92 9.85 -5.86 7.49
C ASN A 92 8.63 -4.96 7.73
N THR A 93 8.69 -3.71 7.29
CA THR A 93 7.57 -2.77 7.40
C THR A 93 6.37 -3.23 6.57
N GLN A 94 6.59 -3.68 5.33
CA GLN A 94 5.56 -4.27 4.47
C GLN A 94 4.93 -5.52 5.10
N ALA A 95 5.76 -6.43 5.64
CA ALA A 95 5.28 -7.64 6.32
C ALA A 95 4.41 -7.30 7.54
N MET A 96 4.81 -6.34 8.38
CA MET A 96 4.02 -5.89 9.51
C MET A 96 2.66 -5.31 9.08
N MET A 97 2.62 -4.51 8.01
CA MET A 97 1.38 -3.95 7.49
C MET A 97 0.45 -5.03 6.90
N ALA A 98 1.02 -5.99 6.17
CA ALA A 98 0.26 -7.12 5.64
C ALA A 98 -0.37 -7.95 6.76
N VAL A 99 0.37 -8.23 7.83
CA VAL A 99 -0.12 -8.99 9.00
C VAL A 99 -1.13 -8.19 9.80
N LYS A 100 -1.00 -6.87 9.95
CA LYS A 100 -1.97 -6.06 10.72
C LYS A 100 -3.19 -5.64 9.91
N GLY A 101 -3.20 -5.84 8.59
CA GLY A 101 -4.25 -5.36 7.69
C GLY A 101 -5.64 -5.92 7.94
N TRP A 102 -5.77 -7.09 8.58
CA TRP A 102 -7.08 -7.68 8.91
C TRP A 102 -7.86 -6.90 9.97
N THR A 103 -7.14 -6.29 10.91
CA THR A 103 -7.75 -5.49 11.99
C THR A 103 -8.58 -4.32 11.46
N ILE A 104 -8.26 -3.84 10.25
CA ILE A 104 -8.94 -2.73 9.59
C ILE A 104 -10.39 -3.11 9.26
N TYR A 105 -10.62 -4.26 8.62
CA TYR A 105 -11.97 -4.64 8.20
C TYR A 105 -12.80 -5.19 9.38
N GLU A 106 -12.18 -5.83 10.37
CA GLU A 106 -12.91 -6.25 11.57
C GLU A 106 -13.47 -5.07 12.37
N ARG A 107 -12.65 -4.03 12.54
CA ARG A 107 -13.07 -2.81 13.25
C ARG A 107 -13.88 -1.85 12.39
N SER A 108 -13.97 -2.09 11.08
CA SER A 108 -14.64 -1.19 10.13
C SER A 108 -16.13 -0.94 10.46
N ARG A 109 -16.84 -1.94 11.00
CA ARG A 109 -18.24 -1.78 11.40
C ARG A 109 -18.38 -0.87 12.62
N ALA A 110 -17.62 -1.12 13.68
CA ALA A 110 -17.65 -0.29 14.88
C ALA A 110 -17.15 1.14 14.61
N TRP A 111 -16.06 1.27 13.86
CA TRP A 111 -15.57 2.58 13.42
C TRP A 111 -16.57 3.29 12.52
N GLY A 112 -17.18 2.56 11.58
CA GLY A 112 -18.19 3.07 10.67
C GLY A 112 -19.41 3.59 11.41
N ASP A 113 -19.88 2.88 12.44
CA ASP A 113 -21.04 3.25 13.24
C ASP A 113 -20.79 4.53 14.06
N TRP A 114 -19.64 4.55 14.75
CA TRP A 114 -19.17 5.72 15.47
C TRP A 114 -19.06 6.92 14.53
N ARG A 115 -18.44 6.72 13.37
CA ARG A 115 -18.25 7.78 12.38
C ARG A 115 -19.57 8.25 11.80
N TRP A 116 -20.50 7.33 11.52
CA TRP A 116 -21.82 7.65 10.97
C TRP A 116 -22.58 8.63 11.86
N SER A 117 -22.45 8.47 13.18
CA SER A 117 -23.03 9.38 14.18
C SER A 117 -22.53 10.81 14.03
N SER A 118 -21.25 10.99 13.67
CA SER A 118 -20.63 12.30 13.50
C SER A 118 -20.87 12.95 12.13
N LEU A 119 -21.41 12.22 11.16
CA LEU A 119 -21.70 12.76 9.83
C LEU A 119 -22.95 13.65 9.85
N THR A 120 -22.90 14.74 9.10
CA THR A 120 -24.08 15.58 8.83
C THR A 120 -25.06 14.86 7.90
N GLU A 121 -26.31 15.31 7.87
CA GLU A 121 -27.34 14.74 6.99
C GLU A 121 -26.93 14.75 5.51
N ASN A 122 -26.31 15.84 5.05
CA ASN A 122 -25.79 15.96 3.69
C ASN A 122 -24.67 14.96 3.41
N GLN A 123 -23.76 14.75 4.36
CA GLN A 123 -22.69 13.76 4.24
C GLN A 123 -23.24 12.33 4.19
N ARG A 124 -24.23 12.01 5.04
CA ARG A 124 -24.91 10.71 5.01
C ARG A 124 -25.63 10.50 3.69
N SER A 125 -26.34 11.52 3.19
CA SER A 125 -27.03 11.45 1.90
C SER A 125 -26.06 11.24 0.73
N PHE A 126 -24.90 11.90 0.75
CA PHE A 126 -23.83 11.67 -0.23
C PHE A 126 -23.33 10.22 -0.22
N VAL A 127 -23.01 9.68 0.96
CA VAL A 127 -22.53 8.29 1.10
C VAL A 127 -23.61 7.30 0.67
N GLN A 128 -24.84 7.47 1.14
CA GLN A 128 -25.99 6.64 0.77
C GLN A 128 -26.22 6.61 -0.75
N THR A 129 -26.15 7.77 -1.40
CA THR A 129 -26.34 7.89 -2.85
C THR A 129 -25.19 7.23 -3.62
N LYS A 130 -23.93 7.46 -3.20
CA LYS A 130 -22.76 6.88 -3.86
C LYS A 130 -22.68 5.36 -3.73
N PHE A 131 -23.01 4.84 -2.54
CA PHE A 131 -22.90 3.41 -2.24
C PHE A 131 -24.20 2.62 -2.39
N LYS A 132 -25.29 3.30 -2.80
CA LYS A 132 -26.64 2.73 -2.96
C LYS A 132 -27.06 1.93 -1.71
N CYS A 133 -26.94 2.57 -0.55
CA CYS A 133 -27.31 2.03 0.75
C CYS A 133 -28.12 3.06 1.54
N CYS A 134 -28.74 2.63 2.63
CA CYS A 134 -29.66 3.45 3.41
C CYS A 134 -29.51 3.19 4.90
N GLY A 135 -29.35 4.25 5.69
CA GLY A 135 -28.98 4.16 7.10
C GLY A 135 -27.68 3.38 7.33
N PHE A 136 -27.24 3.28 8.58
CA PHE A 136 -26.01 2.53 8.89
C PHE A 136 -26.27 1.04 9.04
N SER A 137 -26.95 0.64 10.12
CA SER A 137 -27.22 -0.77 10.42
C SER A 137 -28.36 -1.32 9.57
N ASN A 138 -29.40 -0.51 9.36
CA ASN A 138 -30.60 -0.82 8.60
C ASN A 138 -31.12 0.45 7.89
N PRO A 139 -32.05 0.33 6.92
CA PRO A 139 -32.56 1.47 6.13
C PRO A 139 -33.12 2.63 6.95
N THR A 140 -33.62 2.37 8.16
CA THR A 140 -34.24 3.37 9.03
C THR A 140 -33.27 3.97 10.05
N ASP A 141 -32.06 3.43 10.19
CA ASP A 141 -31.08 3.85 11.20
C ASP A 141 -30.31 5.11 10.78
N ARG A 142 -30.66 6.25 11.38
CA ARG A 142 -30.00 7.56 11.16
C ARG A 142 -29.80 7.86 9.67
N SER A 143 -30.83 7.60 8.87
CA SER A 143 -30.82 7.80 7.43
C SER A 143 -30.77 9.29 7.07
N GLY A 144 -29.99 9.65 6.06
CA GLY A 144 -30.06 10.99 5.46
C GLY A 144 -31.35 11.21 4.64
N PRO A 145 -31.75 12.47 4.41
CA PRO A 145 -32.88 12.79 3.55
C PRO A 145 -32.58 12.31 2.12
N ASN A 146 -33.55 11.64 1.48
CA ASN A 146 -33.46 10.96 0.16
C ASN A 146 -32.84 9.55 0.17
N CYS A 147 -33.18 8.77 1.18
CA CYS A 147 -32.75 7.37 1.31
C CYS A 147 -33.64 6.43 0.49
N GLY A 148 -33.15 5.93 -0.67
CA GLY A 148 -33.89 5.01 -1.55
C GLY A 148 -33.44 3.55 -1.50
N GLY A 149 -32.54 3.19 -0.58
CA GLY A 149 -31.88 1.87 -0.53
C GLY A 149 -32.56 0.88 0.42
N GLY A 150 -32.63 -0.40 0.03
CA GLY A 150 -33.20 -1.46 0.88
C GLY A 150 -32.24 -2.11 1.88
N LYS A 151 -30.97 -1.64 1.97
CA LYS A 151 -29.93 -2.26 2.82
C LYS A 151 -29.10 -1.22 3.58
N GLY A 152 -28.67 -1.57 4.80
CA GLY A 152 -27.75 -0.79 5.62
C GLY A 152 -26.38 -0.57 4.98
N CYS A 153 -25.78 0.59 5.20
CA CYS A 153 -24.42 0.91 4.73
C CYS A 153 -23.32 0.13 5.46
N ALA A 154 -23.57 -0.43 6.65
CA ALA A 154 -22.58 -1.17 7.43
C ALA A 154 -21.97 -2.35 6.67
N ASP A 155 -22.80 -3.11 5.93
CA ASP A 155 -22.31 -4.23 5.12
C ASP A 155 -21.54 -3.79 3.89
N VAL A 156 -21.89 -2.63 3.32
CA VAL A 156 -21.17 -2.06 2.18
C VAL A 156 -19.79 -1.60 2.63
N VAL A 157 -19.70 -0.88 3.76
CA VAL A 157 -18.44 -0.46 4.36
C VAL A 157 -17.57 -1.67 4.69
N TYR A 158 -18.13 -2.68 5.35
CA TYR A 158 -17.38 -3.90 5.70
C TYR A 158 -16.82 -4.61 4.45
N LYS A 159 -17.65 -4.82 3.42
CA LYS A 159 -17.22 -5.47 2.17
C LYS A 159 -16.16 -4.64 1.44
N LEU A 160 -16.32 -3.33 1.39
CA LEU A 160 -15.34 -2.43 0.77
C LEU A 160 -14.01 -2.48 1.53
N SER A 161 -14.02 -2.32 2.85
CA SER A 161 -12.83 -2.39 3.69
C SER A 161 -12.13 -3.74 3.55
N ARG A 162 -12.87 -4.85 3.55
CA ARG A 162 -12.29 -6.18 3.34
C ARG A 162 -11.60 -6.30 1.98
N ASN A 163 -12.26 -5.88 0.90
CA ASN A 163 -11.71 -5.96 -0.45
C ASN A 163 -10.45 -5.11 -0.61
N VAL A 164 -10.48 -3.88 -0.08
CA VAL A 164 -9.32 -2.98 -0.08
C VAL A 164 -8.18 -3.56 0.74
N SER A 165 -8.44 -4.06 1.95
CA SER A 165 -7.41 -4.70 2.79
C SER A 165 -6.77 -5.91 2.11
N VAL A 166 -7.56 -6.79 1.46
CA VAL A 166 -7.04 -7.95 0.74
C VAL A 166 -6.20 -7.53 -0.47
N LEU A 167 -6.65 -6.52 -1.22
CA LEU A 167 -5.89 -5.98 -2.36
C LEU A 167 -4.55 -5.40 -1.88
N MET A 168 -4.57 -4.58 -0.83
CA MET A 168 -3.35 -4.00 -0.24
C MET A 168 -2.40 -5.08 0.26
N GLN A 169 -2.90 -6.11 0.94
CA GLN A 169 -2.09 -7.24 1.39
C GLN A 169 -1.40 -7.95 0.21
N ARG A 170 -2.12 -8.19 -0.89
CA ARG A 170 -1.55 -8.80 -2.11
C ARG A 170 -0.45 -7.94 -2.72
N ILE A 171 -0.67 -6.62 -2.81
CA ILE A 171 0.32 -5.67 -3.33
C ILE A 171 1.58 -5.71 -2.46
N LEU A 172 1.45 -5.60 -1.13
CA LEU A 172 2.58 -5.63 -0.20
C LEU A 172 3.37 -6.94 -0.29
N MET A 173 2.69 -8.09 -0.36
CA MET A 173 3.37 -9.39 -0.51
C MET A 173 4.14 -9.49 -1.83
N PHE A 174 3.59 -8.93 -2.90
CA PHE A 174 4.22 -8.93 -4.21
C PHE A 174 5.47 -8.03 -4.26
N LEU A 175 5.42 -6.85 -3.64
CA LEU A 175 6.57 -5.95 -3.48
C LEU A 175 7.66 -6.62 -2.62
N PHE A 176 7.28 -7.19 -1.48
CA PHE A 176 8.20 -7.95 -0.61
C PHE A 176 8.92 -9.06 -1.39
N PHE A 177 8.19 -9.82 -2.21
CA PHE A 177 8.77 -10.86 -3.05
C PHE A 177 9.81 -10.29 -4.01
N PHE A 178 9.49 -9.22 -4.74
CA PHE A 178 10.44 -8.62 -5.68
C PHE A 178 11.68 -8.05 -5.00
N GLU A 179 11.52 -7.40 -3.85
CA GLU A 179 12.64 -6.91 -3.05
C GLU A 179 13.55 -8.05 -2.58
N SER A 180 12.97 -9.16 -2.12
CA SER A 180 13.72 -10.36 -1.72
C SER A 180 14.52 -10.96 -2.88
N VAL A 181 13.92 -11.05 -4.07
CA VAL A 181 14.57 -11.51 -5.30
C VAL A 181 15.67 -10.51 -5.71
N GLY A 182 15.43 -9.22 -5.57
CA GLY A 182 16.40 -8.16 -5.82
C GLY A 182 17.67 -8.32 -4.97
N ILE A 183 17.52 -8.53 -3.66
CA ILE A 183 18.65 -8.80 -2.75
C ILE A 183 19.39 -10.08 -3.16
N GLY A 184 18.66 -11.14 -3.50
CA GLY A 184 19.23 -12.41 -3.94
C GLY A 184 20.07 -12.26 -5.22
N ILE A 185 19.53 -11.58 -6.23
CA ILE A 185 20.24 -11.31 -7.50
C ILE A 185 21.49 -10.46 -7.25
N LEU A 186 21.39 -9.39 -6.46
CA LEU A 186 22.55 -8.54 -6.17
C LEU A 186 23.65 -9.31 -5.45
N SER A 187 23.28 -10.15 -4.48
CA SER A 187 24.21 -11.01 -3.74
C SER A 187 24.92 -11.99 -4.68
N MET A 188 24.19 -12.68 -5.56
CA MET A 188 24.77 -13.59 -6.56
C MET A 188 25.72 -12.88 -7.52
N LEU A 189 25.37 -11.68 -7.99
CA LEU A 189 26.22 -10.89 -8.88
C LEU A 189 27.55 -10.44 -8.23
N ARG A 190 27.61 -10.45 -6.89
CA ARG A 190 28.75 -9.98 -6.10
C ARG A 190 29.63 -11.09 -5.55
N LEU A 191 29.04 -12.23 -5.18
CA LEU A 191 29.77 -13.44 -4.78
C LEU A 191 30.49 -14.10 -5.96
N ARG A 192 30.05 -13.86 -7.20
CA ARG A 192 30.70 -14.36 -8.44
C ARG A 192 31.89 -13.53 -8.94
N LYS A 193 32.49 -12.71 -8.09
CA LYS A 193 33.81 -12.11 -8.36
C LYS A 193 34.88 -13.01 -7.77
#